data_AF-A0A392Q7P9-F1
#
_entry.id   AF-A0A392Q7P9-F1
#
_cell.length_a   1.000
_cell.length_b   1.000
_cell.length_c   1.000
_cell.angle_alpha   90.00
_cell.angle_beta   90.00
_cell.angle_gamma   90.00
#
_symmetry.space_group_name_H-M   'P 1'
#
loop_
_entity.id
_entity.type
_entity.pdbx_description
1 polymer ?
#
loop_
_entity_poly.entity_id
_entity_poly.type
_entity_poly.pdbx_seq_one_letter_code
_entity_poly.pdbx_strand_id
1 'polypeptide(L)'
;DCLGCYEFRSKTHQDEFSPEGWCKAAMFALFVKEELELWPEQNTRNRSWLAVSEALGSLRHVWMRDALERFCKWHEEKFVDGTI
;
A
#
# COMPACT_ATOMS: atom_id res chain seq x y z
N ASP A 1 -5.91 -3.21 10.42
CA ASP A 1 -5.26 -2.17 11.28
C ASP A 1 -4.64 -1.06 10.44
N CYS A 2 -4.56 0.17 10.97
CA CYS A 2 -3.82 1.27 10.35
C CYS A 2 -2.31 1.07 10.59
N LEU A 3 -1.52 1.05 9.53
CA LEU A 3 -0.09 0.80 9.56
C LEU A 3 0.74 2.08 9.54
N GLY A 4 0.16 3.19 9.08
CA GLY A 4 0.81 4.49 9.09
C GLY A 4 0.31 5.40 7.97
N CYS A 5 0.80 6.64 8.02
CA CYS A 5 0.55 7.63 6.99
C CYS A 5 1.86 8.16 6.43
N TYR A 6 1.93 8.28 5.11
CA TYR A 6 3.16 8.58 4.39
C TYR A 6 2.95 9.79 3.49
N GLU A 7 3.85 10.77 3.60
CA GLU A 7 3.83 11.96 2.75
C GLU A 7 4.63 11.70 1.48
N PHE A 8 4.09 12.13 0.35
CA PHE A 8 4.74 12.00 -0.95
C PHE A 8 4.33 13.14 -1.87
N ARG A 9 5.07 13.30 -2.98
CA ARG A 9 4.76 14.29 -4.01
C ARG A 9 4.14 13.63 -5.23
N SER A 10 3.03 14.18 -5.71
CA SER A 10 2.30 13.70 -6.88
C SER A 10 2.26 14.76 -7.97
N LYS A 11 2.88 14.48 -9.12
CA LYS A 11 2.83 15.39 -10.30
C LYS A 11 1.41 15.58 -10.83
N THR A 12 0.55 14.57 -10.70
CA THR A 12 -0.86 14.65 -11.14
C THR A 12 -1.70 15.58 -10.26
N HIS A 13 -1.27 15.82 -9.01
CA HIS A 13 -2.00 16.65 -8.05
C HIS A 13 -1.21 17.94 -7.73
N GLN A 14 -0.30 18.33 -8.63
CA GLN A 14 0.44 19.57 -8.53
C GLN A 14 -0.34 20.63 -9.31
N ASP A 15 -1.01 21.53 -8.60
CA ASP A 15 -1.89 22.56 -9.18
C ASP A 15 -1.77 23.89 -8.42
N GLU A 16 -2.63 24.86 -8.73
CA GLU A 16 -2.62 26.19 -8.09
C GLU A 16 -2.86 26.15 -6.57
N PHE A 17 -3.58 25.13 -6.08
CA PHE A 17 -3.90 24.95 -4.67
C PHE A 17 -2.89 24.07 -3.93
N SER A 18 -2.14 23.24 -4.67
CA SER A 18 -1.02 22.44 -4.15
C SER A 18 0.20 22.57 -5.08
N PRO A 19 0.89 23.72 -5.08
CA PRO A 19 1.98 23.99 -6.02
C PRO A 19 3.18 23.06 -5.84
N GLU A 20 3.38 22.50 -4.65
CA GLU A 20 4.41 21.48 -4.39
C GLU A 20 3.91 20.05 -4.66
N GLY A 21 2.60 19.86 -4.85
CA GLY A 21 1.96 18.57 -5.10
C GLY A 21 2.03 17.61 -3.92
N TRP A 22 2.03 18.12 -2.68
CA TRP A 22 2.07 17.29 -1.48
C TRP A 22 0.79 16.46 -1.32
N CYS A 23 0.96 15.18 -1.07
CA CYS A 23 -0.10 14.20 -0.85
C CYS A 23 0.24 13.32 0.35
N LYS A 24 -0.79 12.68 0.92
CA LYS A 24 -0.65 11.76 2.05
C LYS A 24 -1.38 10.45 1.75
N ALA A 25 -0.67 9.33 1.92
CA ALA A 25 -1.23 7.98 1.79
C ALA A 25 -1.37 7.36 3.18
N ALA A 26 -2.59 6.94 3.53
CA ALA A 26 -2.84 6.14 4.73
C ALA A 26 -2.88 4.65 4.35
N MET A 27 -2.11 3.83 5.05
CA MET A 27 -1.96 2.41 4.75
C MET A 27 -2.66 1.55 5.80
N PHE A 28 -3.38 0.53 5.35
CA PHE A 28 -4.11 -0.40 6.20
C PHE A 28 -3.78 -1.84 5.81
N ALA A 29 -3.68 -2.71 6.82
CA ALA A 29 -3.59 -4.15 6.60
C ALA A 29 -5.00 -4.74 6.51
N LEU A 30 -5.24 -5.53 5.47
CA LEU A 30 -6.48 -6.27 5.24
C LEU A 30 -6.16 -7.76 5.12
N PHE A 31 -6.91 -8.60 5.85
CA PHE A 31 -6.89 -10.04 5.64
C PHE A 31 -7.98 -10.41 4.61
N VAL A 32 -7.55 -10.64 3.38
CA VAL A 32 -8.44 -10.90 2.26
C VAL A 32 -8.86 -12.37 2.27
N LYS A 33 -10.16 -12.62 2.39
CA LYS A 33 -10.75 -13.98 2.38
C LYS A 33 -11.32 -14.39 1.03
N GLU A 34 -11.67 -13.42 0.20
CA GLU A 34 -12.28 -13.62 -1.11
C GLU A 34 -11.79 -12.53 -2.05
N GLU A 35 -11.57 -12.91 -3.31
CA GLU A 35 -11.25 -11.99 -4.39
C GLU A 35 -12.34 -12.11 -5.47
N LEU A 36 -12.97 -10.98 -5.81
CA LEU A 36 -13.98 -10.94 -6.86
C LEU A 36 -13.33 -10.95 -8.24
N GLU A 37 -13.86 -11.76 -9.15
CA GLU A 37 -13.44 -11.81 -10.56
C GLU A 37 -13.63 -10.46 -11.26
N LEU A 38 -14.74 -9.77 -10.96
CA LEU A 38 -15.05 -8.46 -11.50
C LEU A 38 -14.81 -7.36 -10.47
N TRP A 39 -14.07 -6.32 -10.84
CA TRP A 39 -13.79 -5.17 -9.98
C TRP A 39 -13.73 -3.85 -10.77
N PRO A 40 -13.99 -2.69 -10.12
CA PRO A 40 -14.32 -1.44 -10.83
C PRO A 40 -13.24 -0.95 -11.82
N GLU A 41 -11.96 -1.05 -11.49
CA GLU A 41 -10.86 -0.50 -12.30
C GLU A 41 -10.15 -1.53 -13.21
N GLN A 42 -10.67 -2.76 -13.31
CA GLN A 42 -10.01 -3.89 -14.00
C GLN A 42 -9.67 -3.66 -15.47
N ASN A 43 -10.39 -2.77 -16.14
CA ASN A 43 -10.14 -2.42 -17.54
C ASN A 43 -8.92 -1.49 -17.71
N THR A 44 -8.43 -0.90 -16.61
CA THR A 44 -7.36 0.12 -16.63
C THR A 44 -6.17 -0.23 -15.74
N ARG A 45 -6.32 -1.23 -14.87
CA ARG A 45 -5.32 -1.64 -13.90
C ARG A 45 -5.23 -3.15 -13.83
N ASN A 46 -4.02 -3.65 -13.64
CA ASN A 46 -3.77 -5.06 -13.36
C ASN A 46 -3.73 -5.28 -11.84
N ARG A 47 -4.21 -6.45 -11.42
CA ARG A 47 -4.14 -6.91 -10.03
C ARG A 47 -3.46 -8.28 -10.01
N SER A 48 -2.52 -8.46 -9.11
CA SER A 48 -1.82 -9.73 -8.90
C SER A 48 -1.40 -9.87 -7.45
N TRP A 49 -1.39 -11.10 -6.95
CA TRP A 49 -0.76 -11.43 -5.68
C TRP A 49 0.74 -11.57 -5.87
N LEU A 50 1.52 -11.05 -4.93
CA LEU A 50 2.98 -11.08 -4.97
C LEU A 50 3.50 -11.59 -3.63
N ALA A 51 4.63 -12.32 -3.67
CA ALA A 51 5.41 -12.53 -2.46
C ALA A 51 6.02 -11.18 -2.00
N VAL A 52 6.29 -11.06 -0.69
CA VAL A 52 6.87 -9.84 -0.11
C VAL A 52 8.19 -9.45 -0.79
N SER A 53 9.04 -10.43 -1.10
CA SER A 53 10.32 -10.23 -1.79
C SER A 53 10.14 -9.64 -3.19
N GLU A 54 9.14 -10.12 -3.94
CA GLU A 54 8.82 -9.64 -5.29
C GLU A 54 8.26 -8.22 -5.23
N ALA A 55 7.35 -7.96 -4.28
CA ALA A 55 6.80 -6.64 -4.04
C ALA A 55 7.91 -5.61 -3.78
N LEU A 56 8.84 -5.89 -2.85
CA LEU A 56 9.99 -5.02 -2.54
C LEU A 56 10.84 -4.66 -3.78
N GLY A 57 11.00 -5.59 -4.72
CA GLY A 57 11.70 -5.36 -5.98
C GLY A 57 10.98 -4.40 -6.92
N SER A 58 9.65 -4.34 -6.86
CA SER A 58 8.82 -3.54 -7.77
C SER A 58 8.53 -2.10 -7.29
N LEU A 59 8.72 -1.83 -5.99
CA LEU A 59 8.36 -0.54 -5.38
C LEU A 59 9.27 0.60 -5.82
N ARG A 60 8.65 1.65 -6.38
CA ARG A 60 9.33 2.83 -6.97
C ARG A 60 9.57 3.98 -5.99
N HIS A 61 8.83 4.04 -4.89
CA HIS A 61 8.92 5.13 -3.92
C HIS A 61 9.34 4.58 -2.57
N VAL A 62 10.26 5.29 -1.89
CA VAL A 62 10.82 4.90 -0.59
C VAL A 62 9.71 4.67 0.43
N TRP A 63 8.72 5.55 0.49
CA TRP A 63 7.61 5.43 1.43
C TRP A 63 6.81 4.13 1.28
N MET A 64 6.71 3.57 0.06
CA MET A 64 6.02 2.30 -0.12
C MET A 64 6.83 1.14 0.46
N ARG A 65 8.16 1.22 0.40
CA ARG A 65 9.05 0.21 1.01
C ARG A 65 8.90 0.25 2.52
N ASP A 66 8.94 1.45 3.10
CA ASP A 66 8.72 1.65 4.54
C ASP A 66 7.35 1.11 4.97
N ALA A 67 6.31 1.36 4.17
CA ALA A 67 4.97 0.84 4.42
C ALA A 67 4.90 -0.70 4.38
N LEU A 68 5.58 -1.34 3.43
CA LEU A 68 5.62 -2.78 3.32
C LEU A 68 6.42 -3.41 4.47
N GLU A 69 7.56 -2.84 4.84
CA GLU A 69 8.33 -3.29 6.01
C GLU A 69 7.51 -3.17 7.31
N ARG A 70 6.74 -2.08 7.45
CA ARG A 70 5.81 -1.90 8.57
C ARG A 70 4.71 -2.97 8.57
N PHE A 71 4.19 -3.33 7.40
CA PHE A 71 3.24 -4.44 7.28
C PHE A 71 3.86 -5.77 7.70
N CYS A 72 5.09 -6.08 7.29
CA CYS A 72 5.76 -7.33 7.68
C CYS A 72 5.92 -7.44 9.19
N LYS A 73 6.38 -6.38 9.87
CA LYS A 73 6.49 -6.36 11.34
C LYS A 73 5.13 -6.55 12.02
N TRP A 74 4.12 -5.82 11.56
CA TRP A 74 2.76 -5.96 12.07
C TRP A 74 2.22 -7.39 11.87
N HIS A 75 2.49 -8.01 10.72
CA HIS A 75 2.03 -9.36 10.44
C HIS A 75 2.71 -10.40 11.34
N GLU A 76 4.02 -10.28 11.57
CA GLU A 76 4.77 -11.14 12.49
C GLU A 76 4.22 -11.03 13.93
N GLU A 77 3.96 -9.82 14.41
CA GLU A 77 3.36 -9.57 15.73
C GLU A 77 1.98 -10.25 15.86
N LYS A 78 1.11 -10.07 14.86
CA LYS A 78 -0.25 -10.64 14.87
C LYS A 78 -0.29 -12.16 14.74
N PHE A 79 0.70 -12.75 14.08
CA PHE A 79 0.85 -14.20 14.00
C PHE A 79 1.24 -14.80 15.35
N VAL A 80 2.14 -14.13 16.09
CA VAL A 80 2.52 -14.53 17.46
C VAL A 80 1.33 -14.41 18.42
N ASP A 81 0.51 -13.37 18.26
CA ASP A 81 -0.69 -13.16 19.07
C ASP A 81 -1.90 -14.02 18.66
N GLY A 82 -1.76 -14.90 17.65
CA GLY A 82 -2.82 -15.80 17.17
C GLY A 82 -4.10 -15.10 16.71
N THR A 83 -4.01 -13.84 16.31
CA THR A 83 -5.17 -12.94 16.08
C THR A 83 -5.60 -12.88 14.60
N ILE A 84 -4.85 -13.53 13.69
CA ILE A 84 -5.16 -13.62 12.25
C ILE A 84 -5.12 -15.09 11.83
#